data_AF-A0A540X472-F1
#
_entry.id   AF-A0A540X472-F1
#
_cell.length_a   1.000
_cell.length_b   1.000
_cell.length_c   1.000
_cell.angle_alpha   90.00
_cell.angle_beta   90.00
_cell.angle_gamma   90.00
#
_symmetry.space_group_name_H-M   'P 1'
#
loop_
_entity.id
_entity.type
_entity.pdbx_description
1 polymer ?
#
loop_
_entity_poly.entity_id
_entity_poly.type
_entity_poly.pdbx_seq_one_letter_code
_entity_poly.pdbx_strand_id
1 'polypeptide(L)'
;MRHHPWTLPTWALLGSLAAGCGASHSHVTWADSQPREDAPLTPKAAEAPPPSASADPKAFAARYPNPALCEAAARRLQAESRDEGWAGLKACIELTPFTQIRALLSGAWSEDLRVRPEAASLIARVVAQRGGSVSGELQYLQERKIPIFSLASAVERPDTYKGRYVLLRARVADQRSEGEKPTVWLVEHTLASVETNAPVGYGESYDTTTTTSGDLGGQTQLTGPGRLGGSVSTRERGNSSTTRKHYDNISDETGQEALGRLQGADPFLEARRDYVFLARFDGVRLTSGGTDDDAEAPRIPVLTIVSYHSPQPLVVY
;
A
#
# COMPACT_ATOMS: atom_id res chain seq x y z
N MET A 1 -41.71 -19.40 16.16
CA MET A 1 -42.06 -20.83 16.03
C MET A 1 -42.57 -21.09 14.63
N ARG A 2 -41.78 -21.74 13.78
CA ARG A 2 -42.21 -22.51 12.59
C ARG A 2 -40.98 -23.24 12.07
N HIS A 3 -40.98 -24.55 12.26
CA HIS A 3 -39.90 -25.47 11.94
C HIS A 3 -39.87 -25.75 10.43
N HIS A 4 -38.67 -25.73 9.84
CA HIS A 4 -38.41 -26.33 8.53
C HIS A 4 -37.78 -27.72 8.75
N PRO A 5 -38.38 -28.80 8.23
CA PRO A 5 -37.77 -30.11 8.30
C PRO A 5 -36.77 -30.32 7.16
N TRP A 6 -35.57 -30.73 7.54
CA TRP A 6 -34.58 -31.37 6.69
C TRP A 6 -35.10 -32.71 6.16
N THR A 7 -34.93 -32.96 4.86
CA THR A 7 -35.04 -34.28 4.26
C THR A 7 -33.84 -34.53 3.37
N LEU A 8 -32.96 -35.43 3.79
CA LEU A 8 -31.93 -36.08 2.98
C LEU A 8 -32.55 -37.31 2.30
N PRO A 9 -32.24 -37.59 1.03
CA PRO A 9 -32.36 -38.94 0.49
C PRO A 9 -30.98 -39.60 0.42
N THR A 10 -30.83 -40.65 1.24
CA THR A 10 -29.95 -41.80 1.02
C THR A 10 -30.40 -42.59 -0.22
N TRP A 11 -29.70 -43.68 -0.54
CA TRP A 11 -29.92 -44.66 -1.64
C TRP A 11 -29.10 -44.33 -2.91
N ALA A 12 -28.33 -45.22 -3.54
CA ALA A 12 -27.97 -46.61 -3.24
C ALA A 12 -26.69 -46.96 -4.02
N LEU A 13 -25.83 -47.77 -3.42
CA LEU A 13 -24.79 -48.56 -4.09
C LEU A 13 -25.46 -49.69 -4.88
N LEU A 14 -25.06 -49.89 -6.13
CA LEU A 14 -25.20 -51.17 -6.84
C LEU A 14 -24.16 -51.20 -7.97
N GLY A 15 -23.11 -52.00 -7.78
CA GLY A 15 -22.30 -52.51 -8.87
C GLY A 15 -22.85 -53.84 -9.37
N SER A 16 -22.67 -54.14 -10.64
CA SER A 16 -21.98 -55.36 -11.13
C SER A 16 -22.08 -55.50 -12.65
N LEU A 17 -21.07 -56.19 -13.17
CA LEU A 17 -20.70 -56.46 -14.56
C LEU A 17 -21.68 -57.37 -15.31
N ALA A 18 -21.75 -57.25 -16.64
CA ALA A 18 -21.68 -58.39 -17.57
C ALA A 18 -21.45 -57.91 -19.02
N ALA A 19 -20.73 -58.75 -19.77
CA ALA A 19 -20.09 -58.49 -21.05
C ALA A 19 -20.97 -58.77 -22.28
N GLY A 20 -20.53 -58.32 -23.47
CA GLY A 20 -21.17 -58.69 -24.75
C GLY A 20 -20.59 -58.01 -26.00
N CYS A 21 -19.55 -58.63 -26.55
CA CYS A 21 -18.84 -58.53 -27.84
C CYS A 21 -19.41 -57.67 -29.01
N GLY A 22 -18.49 -56.96 -29.67
CA GLY A 22 -18.61 -56.47 -31.04
C GLY A 22 -17.24 -56.09 -31.61
N ALA A 23 -16.58 -57.04 -32.28
CA ALA A 23 -15.26 -56.87 -32.89
C ALA A 23 -15.38 -56.14 -34.25
N SER A 24 -14.48 -55.18 -34.50
CA SER A 24 -14.11 -54.80 -35.87
C SER A 24 -12.59 -54.77 -35.94
N HIS A 25 -12.05 -55.71 -36.70
CA HIS A 25 -10.64 -55.88 -36.99
C HIS A 25 -10.17 -54.78 -37.94
N SER A 26 -9.24 -53.94 -37.50
CA SER A 26 -8.33 -53.20 -38.37
C SER A 26 -6.94 -53.79 -38.20
N HIS A 27 -6.48 -54.47 -39.24
CA HIS A 27 -5.13 -55.00 -39.34
C HIS A 27 -4.16 -53.82 -39.50
N VAL A 28 -3.47 -53.45 -38.43
CA VAL A 28 -2.26 -52.64 -38.53
C VAL A 28 -1.10 -53.63 -38.52
N THR A 29 -0.49 -53.81 -39.68
CA THR A 29 0.80 -54.48 -39.82
C THR A 29 1.83 -53.72 -39.02
N TRP A 30 2.34 -54.34 -37.95
CA TRP A 30 3.56 -53.89 -37.29
C TRP A 30 4.71 -54.03 -38.29
N ALA A 31 5.01 -52.96 -39.00
CA ALA A 31 6.33 -52.81 -39.60
C ALA A 31 7.30 -52.59 -38.45
N ASP A 32 8.31 -53.44 -38.41
CA ASP A 32 9.47 -53.41 -37.54
C ASP A 32 9.95 -51.96 -37.37
N SER A 33 9.72 -51.39 -36.18
CA SER A 33 10.16 -50.05 -35.84
C SER A 33 11.68 -50.06 -35.84
N GLN A 34 12.29 -49.42 -36.84
CA GLN A 34 13.73 -49.16 -36.86
C GLN A 34 14.16 -48.61 -35.50
N PRO A 35 15.33 -49.01 -34.96
CA PRO A 35 15.85 -48.41 -33.74
C PRO A 35 15.93 -46.90 -33.98
N ARG A 36 15.15 -46.15 -33.19
CA ARG A 36 15.22 -44.70 -33.18
C ARG A 36 16.66 -44.36 -32.78
N GLU A 37 17.43 -43.85 -33.72
CA GLU A 37 18.75 -43.30 -33.45
C GLU A 37 18.55 -42.23 -32.37
N ASP A 38 19.14 -42.45 -31.20
CA ASP A 38 19.12 -41.51 -30.10
C ASP A 38 19.69 -40.20 -30.63
N ALA A 39 18.82 -39.21 -30.81
CA ALA A 39 19.25 -37.86 -31.08
C ALA A 39 20.24 -37.51 -29.96
N PRO A 40 21.46 -37.05 -30.29
CA PRO A 40 22.45 -36.76 -29.26
C PRO A 40 21.81 -35.77 -28.29
N LEU A 41 21.74 -36.17 -27.01
CA LEU A 41 21.42 -35.28 -25.91
C LEU A 41 22.37 -34.11 -26.04
N THR A 42 21.89 -33.00 -26.58
CA THR A 42 22.65 -31.76 -26.61
C THR A 42 22.86 -31.45 -25.15
N PRO A 43 24.11 -31.47 -24.62
CA PRO A 43 24.32 -31.07 -23.24
C PRO A 43 23.78 -29.65 -23.16
N LYS A 44 22.72 -29.45 -22.34
CA LYS A 44 22.26 -28.11 -21.99
C LYS A 44 23.51 -27.38 -21.52
N ALA A 45 23.97 -26.41 -22.31
CA ALA A 45 25.19 -25.68 -22.01
C ALA A 45 25.10 -25.29 -20.53
N ALA A 46 26.15 -25.63 -19.76
CA ALA A 46 26.19 -25.31 -18.35
C ALA A 46 25.86 -23.84 -18.21
N GLU A 47 24.66 -23.57 -17.68
CA GLU A 47 24.15 -22.22 -17.51
C GLU A 47 25.17 -21.53 -16.63
N ALA A 48 25.78 -20.46 -17.14
CA ALA A 48 26.83 -19.76 -16.42
C ALA A 48 26.35 -19.51 -14.98
N PRO A 49 27.21 -19.75 -13.97
CA PRO A 49 26.79 -19.62 -12.58
C PRO A 49 26.10 -18.27 -12.41
N PRO A 50 24.98 -18.22 -11.67
CA PRO A 50 24.24 -16.98 -11.51
C PRO A 50 25.20 -15.88 -11.04
N PRO A 51 25.11 -14.65 -11.59
CA PRO A 51 25.94 -13.56 -11.16
C PRO A 51 25.72 -13.39 -9.67
N SER A 52 26.83 -13.30 -8.93
CA SER A 52 26.79 -12.98 -7.51
C SER A 52 26.01 -11.68 -7.34
N ALA A 53 25.12 -11.66 -6.35
CA ALA A 53 24.32 -10.48 -6.08
C ALA A 53 25.18 -9.35 -5.51
N SER A 54 26.29 -9.69 -4.85
CA SER A 54 27.28 -8.71 -4.41
C SER A 54 28.15 -8.17 -5.56
N ALA A 55 28.50 -9.02 -6.54
CA ALA A 55 29.36 -8.63 -7.67
C ALA A 55 28.60 -7.87 -8.76
N ASP A 56 27.39 -8.29 -9.11
CA ASP A 56 26.53 -7.60 -10.09
C ASP A 56 25.06 -7.54 -9.62
N PRO A 57 24.74 -6.56 -8.77
CA PRO A 57 23.38 -6.35 -8.26
C PRO A 57 22.36 -6.11 -9.40
N LYS A 58 22.79 -5.46 -10.48
CA LYS A 58 21.90 -5.10 -11.60
C LYS A 58 21.53 -6.32 -12.41
N ALA A 59 22.50 -7.16 -12.77
CA ALA A 59 22.21 -8.42 -13.47
C ALA A 59 21.40 -9.38 -12.59
N PHE A 60 21.64 -9.38 -11.28
CA PHE A 60 20.82 -10.16 -10.35
C PHE A 60 19.36 -9.71 -10.36
N ALA A 61 19.08 -8.42 -10.14
CA ALA A 61 17.70 -7.91 -10.11
C ALA A 61 17.01 -8.02 -11.48
N ALA A 62 17.73 -7.81 -12.59
CA ALA A 62 17.19 -7.92 -13.94
C ALA A 62 16.65 -9.32 -14.28
N ARG A 63 17.18 -10.38 -13.63
CA ARG A 63 16.66 -11.75 -13.78
C ARG A 63 15.28 -11.94 -13.15
N TYR A 64 14.91 -11.07 -12.20
CA TYR A 64 13.66 -11.17 -11.45
C TYR A 64 12.88 -9.84 -11.48
N PRO A 65 12.19 -9.51 -12.59
CA PRO A 65 11.42 -8.28 -12.70
C PRO A 65 10.27 -8.18 -11.68
N ASN A 66 9.77 -9.32 -11.19
CA ASN A 66 8.77 -9.36 -10.13
C ASN A 66 9.48 -9.23 -8.76
N PRO A 67 9.18 -8.18 -7.96
CA PRO A 67 9.83 -7.94 -6.67
C PRO A 67 9.69 -9.11 -5.68
N ALA A 68 8.56 -9.84 -5.72
CA ALA A 68 8.34 -11.02 -4.88
C ALA A 68 9.30 -12.17 -5.22
N LEU A 69 9.51 -12.40 -6.52
CA LEU A 69 10.41 -13.44 -7.00
C LEU A 69 11.88 -13.07 -6.74
N CYS A 70 12.22 -11.78 -6.88
CA CYS A 70 13.54 -11.27 -6.56
C CYS A 70 13.88 -11.50 -5.08
N GLU A 71 12.97 -11.16 -4.17
CA GLU A 71 13.15 -11.37 -2.74
C GLU A 71 13.24 -12.86 -2.39
N ALA A 72 12.38 -13.70 -2.97
CA ALA A 72 12.46 -15.14 -2.77
C ALA A 72 13.81 -15.73 -3.26
N ALA A 73 14.36 -15.21 -4.35
CA ALA A 73 15.69 -15.60 -4.85
C ALA A 73 16.80 -15.13 -3.89
N ALA A 74 16.74 -13.89 -3.39
CA ALA A 74 17.67 -13.38 -2.38
C ALA A 74 17.62 -14.22 -1.09
N ARG A 75 16.43 -14.69 -0.70
CA ARG A 75 16.25 -15.55 0.47
C ARG A 75 16.86 -16.93 0.29
N ARG A 76 16.85 -17.49 -0.93
CA ARG A 76 17.57 -18.73 -1.25
C ARG A 76 19.08 -18.54 -1.10
N LEU A 77 19.62 -17.44 -1.63
CA LEU A 77 21.03 -17.09 -1.44
C LEU A 77 21.39 -16.91 0.03
N GLN A 78 20.49 -16.33 0.83
CA GLN A 78 20.72 -16.13 2.26
C GLN A 78 20.93 -17.44 3.03
N ALA A 79 20.27 -18.53 2.60
CA ALA A 79 20.45 -19.85 3.21
C ALA A 79 21.87 -20.41 2.98
N GLU A 80 22.53 -20.00 1.90
CA GLU A 80 23.89 -20.40 1.55
C GLU A 80 24.93 -19.40 2.10
N SER A 81 24.69 -18.11 1.93
CA SER A 81 25.54 -17.00 2.39
C SER A 81 24.69 -15.79 2.77
N ARG A 82 24.80 -15.40 4.05
CA ARG A 82 24.05 -14.27 4.61
C ARG A 82 24.37 -12.93 3.93
N ASP A 83 25.62 -12.71 3.53
CA ASP A 83 26.04 -11.46 2.88
C ASP A 83 25.59 -11.40 1.42
N GLU A 84 25.64 -12.51 0.68
CA GLU A 84 25.10 -12.58 -0.70
C GLU A 84 23.58 -12.42 -0.71
N GLY A 85 22.88 -13.08 0.22
CA GLY A 85 21.44 -12.89 0.38
C GLY A 85 21.09 -11.44 0.69
N TRP A 86 21.83 -10.79 1.58
CA TRP A 86 21.64 -9.38 1.90
C TRP A 86 21.89 -8.47 0.69
N ALA A 87 22.96 -8.70 -0.07
CA ALA A 87 23.25 -7.95 -1.29
C ALA A 87 22.12 -8.13 -2.33
N GLY A 88 21.60 -9.35 -2.48
CA GLY A 88 20.45 -9.64 -3.33
C GLY A 88 19.18 -8.91 -2.88
N LEU A 89 18.88 -8.93 -1.58
CA LEU A 89 17.73 -8.20 -1.04
C LEU A 89 17.85 -6.70 -1.30
N LYS A 90 19.03 -6.11 -1.09
CA LYS A 90 19.31 -4.72 -1.44
C LYS A 90 19.00 -4.48 -2.91
N ALA A 91 19.61 -5.24 -3.81
CA ALA A 91 19.38 -5.12 -5.25
C ALA A 91 17.89 -5.14 -5.61
N CYS A 92 17.11 -6.05 -5.01
CA CYS A 92 15.67 -6.12 -5.21
C CYS A 92 14.95 -4.84 -4.77
N ILE A 93 15.27 -4.29 -3.59
CA ILE A 93 14.64 -3.06 -3.07
C ILE A 93 15.04 -1.83 -3.90
N GLU A 94 16.29 -1.75 -4.33
CA GLU A 94 16.83 -0.58 -5.04
C GLU A 94 16.41 -0.53 -6.51
N LEU A 95 16.33 -1.68 -7.17
CA LEU A 95 16.19 -1.78 -8.63
C LEU A 95 14.79 -2.22 -9.09
N THR A 96 13.91 -2.58 -8.16
CA THR A 96 12.52 -2.99 -8.46
C THR A 96 11.51 -2.20 -7.60
N PRO A 97 10.23 -2.11 -8.00
CA PRO A 97 9.19 -1.46 -7.20
C PRO A 97 8.76 -2.36 -6.02
N PHE A 98 9.64 -2.54 -5.04
CA PHE A 98 9.45 -3.47 -3.93
C PHE A 98 8.55 -2.90 -2.81
N THR A 99 7.31 -3.39 -2.72
CA THR A 99 6.33 -2.87 -1.74
C THR A 99 6.04 -3.84 -0.59
N GLN A 100 6.76 -4.96 -0.46
CA GLN A 100 6.41 -6.05 0.46
C GLN A 100 7.08 -5.92 1.83
N ILE A 101 6.70 -4.88 2.59
CA ILE A 101 7.30 -4.62 3.92
C ILE A 101 7.12 -5.78 4.90
N ARG A 102 5.98 -6.48 4.89
CA ARG A 102 5.75 -7.63 5.78
C ARG A 102 6.73 -8.78 5.51
N ALA A 103 7.09 -9.00 4.24
CA ALA A 103 8.08 -10.00 3.87
C ALA A 103 9.47 -9.60 4.38
N LEU A 104 9.83 -8.33 4.21
CA LEU A 104 11.08 -7.74 4.71
C LEU A 104 11.21 -7.88 6.24
N LEU A 105 10.11 -7.66 6.97
CA LEU A 105 10.06 -7.70 8.43
C LEU A 105 9.88 -9.11 9.02
N SER A 106 9.98 -10.16 8.20
CA SER A 106 9.73 -11.55 8.60
C SER A 106 10.98 -12.41 8.50
N GLY A 107 10.98 -13.52 9.25
CA GLY A 107 12.03 -14.53 9.16
C GLY A 107 13.43 -13.98 9.42
N ALA A 108 14.40 -14.47 8.65
CA ALA A 108 15.81 -14.18 8.88
C ALA A 108 16.20 -12.73 8.53
N TRP A 109 15.43 -12.06 7.66
CA TRP A 109 15.63 -10.64 7.37
C TRP A 109 15.39 -9.75 8.58
N SER A 110 14.44 -10.11 9.46
CA SER A 110 14.13 -9.31 10.64
C SER A 110 15.32 -9.15 11.57
N GLU A 111 16.15 -10.18 11.70
CA GLU A 111 17.38 -10.10 12.50
C GLU A 111 18.45 -9.27 11.78
N ASP A 112 18.63 -9.47 10.47
CA ASP A 112 19.54 -8.65 9.67
C ASP A 112 19.22 -7.15 9.74
N LEU A 113 17.93 -6.80 9.68
CA LEU A 113 17.47 -5.41 9.72
C LEU A 113 17.73 -4.72 11.07
N ARG A 114 17.93 -5.47 12.15
CA ARG A 114 18.25 -4.89 13.46
C ARG A 114 19.73 -4.55 13.61
N VAL A 115 20.61 -5.32 12.96
CA VAL A 115 22.07 -5.19 13.14
C VAL A 115 22.76 -4.44 12.02
N ARG A 116 22.22 -4.47 10.79
CA ARG A 116 22.87 -3.86 9.63
C ARG A 116 22.65 -2.35 9.61
N PRO A 117 23.70 -1.53 9.37
CA PRO A 117 23.58 -0.07 9.40
C PRO A 117 22.69 0.50 8.29
N GLU A 118 22.65 -0.15 7.13
CA GLU A 118 21.85 0.27 5.97
C GLU A 118 20.35 -0.08 6.08
N ALA A 119 19.97 -0.89 7.06
CA ALA A 119 18.63 -1.42 7.20
C ALA A 119 17.55 -0.33 7.29
N ALA A 120 17.81 0.72 8.07
CA ALA A 120 16.88 1.82 8.23
C ALA A 120 16.62 2.57 6.91
N SER A 121 17.66 2.73 6.09
CA SER A 121 17.55 3.38 4.77
C SER A 121 16.73 2.53 3.79
N LEU A 122 16.95 1.21 3.79
CA LEU A 122 16.16 0.28 2.98
C LEU A 122 14.68 0.30 3.37
N ILE A 123 14.39 0.30 4.68
CA ILE A 123 13.02 0.42 5.19
C ILE A 123 12.39 1.74 4.73
N ALA A 124 13.10 2.86 4.87
CA ALA A 124 12.60 4.17 4.42
C ALA A 124 12.26 4.17 2.92
N ARG A 125 13.09 3.53 2.09
CA ARG A 125 12.81 3.37 0.66
C ARG A 125 11.56 2.53 0.40
N VAL A 126 11.39 1.40 1.10
CA VAL A 126 10.20 0.55 0.96
C VAL A 126 8.95 1.33 1.37
N VAL A 127 9.00 2.10 2.46
CA VAL A 127 7.90 2.96 2.90
C VAL A 127 7.56 4.01 1.84
N ALA A 128 8.55 4.63 1.20
CA ALA A 128 8.34 5.55 0.08
C ALA A 128 7.73 4.86 -1.14
N GLN A 129 8.19 3.66 -1.50
CA GLN A 129 7.61 2.85 -2.58
C GLN A 129 6.15 2.45 -2.27
N ARG A 130 5.77 2.38 -0.99
CA ARG A 130 4.41 2.16 -0.50
C ARG A 130 3.61 3.46 -0.29
N GLY A 131 4.02 4.56 -0.92
CA GLY A 131 3.32 5.85 -0.89
C GLY A 131 3.60 6.72 0.34
N GLY A 132 4.42 6.25 1.29
CA GLY A 132 4.86 7.07 2.43
C GLY A 132 3.86 7.20 3.57
N SER A 133 3.00 6.20 3.81
CA SER A 133 2.15 6.16 5.03
C SER A 133 2.98 5.82 6.26
N VAL A 134 3.67 6.80 6.84
CA VAL A 134 4.60 6.55 7.94
C VAL A 134 3.91 5.97 9.17
N SER A 135 2.77 6.49 9.59
CA SER A 135 2.07 6.03 10.80
C SER A 135 1.66 4.56 10.73
N GLY A 136 1.10 4.13 9.59
CA GLY A 136 0.71 2.73 9.39
C GLY A 136 1.91 1.79 9.34
N GLU A 137 3.01 2.23 8.73
CA GLU A 137 4.23 1.42 8.60
C GLU A 137 5.03 1.32 9.92
N LEU A 138 5.05 2.38 10.71
CA LEU A 138 5.69 2.39 12.04
C LEU A 138 5.08 1.36 13.00
N GLN A 139 3.78 1.08 12.89
CA GLN A 139 3.14 0.03 13.70
C GLN A 139 3.80 -1.34 13.44
N TYR A 140 4.02 -1.72 12.18
CA TYR A 140 4.68 -2.99 11.84
C TYR A 140 6.14 -3.03 12.32
N LEU A 141 6.84 -1.91 12.25
CA LEU A 141 8.23 -1.81 12.72
C LEU A 141 8.31 -1.98 14.24
N GLN A 142 7.38 -1.38 14.99
CA GLN A 142 7.30 -1.48 16.44
C GLN A 142 6.97 -2.90 16.91
N GLU A 143 6.01 -3.57 16.27
CA GLU A 143 5.67 -4.98 16.54
C GLU A 143 6.90 -5.90 16.40
N ARG A 144 7.83 -5.55 15.51
CA ARG A 144 9.07 -6.28 15.25
C ARG A 144 10.27 -5.71 15.99
N LYS A 145 10.07 -4.75 16.89
CA LYS A 145 11.10 -4.10 17.71
C LYS A 145 12.24 -3.49 16.88
N ILE A 146 11.92 -2.92 15.71
CA ILE A 146 12.88 -2.18 14.89
C ILE A 146 12.97 -0.74 15.44
N PRO A 147 14.19 -0.21 15.71
CA PRO A 147 14.37 1.06 16.41
C PRO A 147 14.24 2.28 15.48
N ILE A 148 13.09 2.42 14.81
CA ILE A 148 12.72 3.58 13.99
C ILE A 148 11.42 4.15 14.57
N PHE A 149 11.37 5.46 14.80
CA PHE A 149 10.30 6.12 15.55
C PHE A 149 9.64 7.26 14.76
N SER A 150 8.47 7.73 15.22
CA SER A 150 7.84 8.94 14.67
C SER A 150 8.51 10.20 15.23
N LEU A 151 8.38 11.31 14.50
CA LEU A 151 8.79 12.63 14.99
C LEU A 151 8.03 12.98 16.27
N ALA A 152 6.72 12.77 16.29
CA ALA A 152 5.85 13.01 17.45
C ALA A 152 6.38 12.38 18.74
N SER A 153 6.72 11.09 18.72
CA SER A 153 7.25 10.40 19.90
C SER A 153 8.63 10.91 20.32
N ALA A 154 9.45 11.32 19.35
CA ALA A 154 10.77 11.86 19.62
C ALA A 154 10.69 13.25 20.29
N VAL A 155 9.77 14.09 19.85
CA VAL A 155 9.51 15.42 20.43
C VAL A 155 8.93 15.33 21.84
N GLU A 156 8.04 14.36 22.10
CA GLU A 156 7.44 14.15 23.42
C GLU A 156 8.48 13.73 24.47
N ARG A 157 9.47 12.92 24.09
CA ARG A 157 10.51 12.42 24.99
C ARG A 157 11.92 12.60 24.41
N PRO A 158 12.42 13.84 24.27
CA PRO A 158 13.64 14.13 23.52
C PRO A 158 14.87 13.37 24.00
N ASP A 159 15.07 13.27 25.31
CA ASP A 159 16.23 12.60 25.89
C ASP A 159 16.26 11.08 25.62
N THR A 160 15.08 10.46 25.50
CA THR A 160 14.96 9.02 25.20
C THR A 160 15.29 8.71 23.75
N TYR A 161 14.90 9.62 22.84
CA TYR A 161 14.98 9.42 21.39
C TYR A 161 16.18 10.12 20.74
N LYS A 162 16.94 10.91 21.50
CA LYS A 162 18.17 11.55 21.02
C LYS A 162 19.14 10.52 20.44
N GLY A 163 19.58 10.79 19.22
CA GLY A 163 20.46 9.93 18.45
C GLY A 163 19.77 8.69 17.86
N ARG A 164 18.45 8.52 17.96
CA ARG A 164 17.72 7.42 17.33
C ARG A 164 17.18 7.83 15.95
N TYR A 165 16.84 6.83 15.14
CA TYR A 165 16.24 7.06 13.84
C TYR A 165 14.77 7.46 13.98
N VAL A 166 14.41 8.52 13.27
CA VAL A 166 13.04 8.94 13.04
C VAL A 166 12.71 8.84 11.55
N LEU A 167 11.50 8.39 11.27
CA LEU A 167 10.94 8.35 9.93
C LEU A 167 9.75 9.31 9.90
N LEU A 168 9.71 10.17 8.89
CA LEU A 168 8.62 11.11 8.69
C LEU A 168 8.38 11.31 7.20
N ARG A 169 7.13 11.57 6.83
CA ARG A 169 6.80 12.11 5.51
C ARG A 169 6.68 13.61 5.68
N ALA A 170 7.44 14.38 4.92
CA ALA A 170 7.46 15.81 5.06
C ALA A 170 7.60 16.53 3.72
N ARG A 171 7.06 17.74 3.65
CA ARG A 171 7.30 18.67 2.58
C ARG A 171 8.48 19.58 2.94
N VAL A 172 9.36 19.81 1.98
CA VAL A 172 10.45 20.80 2.14
C VAL A 172 9.85 22.19 1.95
N ALA A 173 9.73 22.98 3.01
CA ALA A 173 9.16 24.33 2.91
C ALA A 173 10.19 25.35 2.40
N ASP A 174 11.41 25.30 2.94
CA ASP A 174 12.51 26.19 2.62
C ASP A 174 13.86 25.46 2.76
N GLN A 175 14.87 25.89 2.01
CA GLN A 175 16.23 25.38 2.10
C GLN A 175 17.19 26.55 2.27
N ARG A 176 17.95 26.54 3.38
CA ARG A 176 18.92 27.58 3.71
C ARG A 176 20.32 26.97 3.75
N SER A 177 21.19 27.54 2.94
CA SER A 177 22.62 27.19 2.90
C SER A 177 23.44 28.14 3.77
N GLU A 178 22.96 28.45 4.97
CA GLU A 178 23.66 29.35 5.89
C GLU A 178 24.56 28.54 6.84
N GLY A 179 25.87 28.65 6.66
CA GLY A 179 26.88 27.92 7.45
C GLY A 179 27.53 26.73 6.72
N GLU A 180 28.14 25.81 7.47
CA GLU A 180 28.95 24.69 6.94
C GLU A 180 28.08 23.53 6.40
N LYS A 181 26.84 23.38 6.88
CA LYS A 181 25.90 22.35 6.44
C LYS A 181 24.55 22.95 6.04
N PRO A 182 24.03 22.63 4.83
CA PRO A 182 22.70 23.09 4.43
C PRO A 182 21.60 22.60 5.36
N THR A 183 20.64 23.48 5.64
CA THR A 183 19.49 23.21 6.49
C THR A 183 18.20 23.31 5.69
N VAL A 184 17.24 22.46 6.01
CA VAL A 184 15.92 22.41 5.38
C VAL A 184 14.84 22.51 6.43
N TRP A 185 13.83 23.32 6.15
CA TRP A 185 12.60 23.38 6.93
C TRP A 185 11.65 22.30 6.42
N LEU A 186 11.26 21.39 7.31
CA LEU A 186 10.39 20.26 7.00
C LEU A 186 9.06 20.46 7.69
N VAL A 187 7.97 20.36 6.93
CA VAL A 187 6.60 20.33 7.45
C VAL A 187 6.11 18.89 7.34
N GLU A 188 5.76 18.25 8.46
CA GLU A 188 5.31 16.86 8.47
C GLU A 188 3.89 16.74 7.90
N HIS A 189 3.71 15.73 7.04
CA HIS A 189 2.43 15.34 6.47
C HIS A 189 2.09 13.89 6.85
N THR A 190 0.81 13.65 7.06
CA THR A 190 0.24 12.30 7.15
C THR A 190 -0.45 11.92 5.85
N LEU A 191 -0.42 10.63 5.52
CA LEU A 191 -1.21 10.08 4.43
C LEU A 191 -2.43 9.39 5.02
N ALA A 192 -3.61 9.89 4.68
CA ALA A 192 -4.90 9.30 5.01
C ALA A 192 -5.61 8.80 3.74
N SER A 193 -6.56 7.90 3.92
CA SER A 193 -7.45 7.39 2.88
C SER A 193 -8.86 7.87 3.21
N VAL A 194 -9.50 8.60 2.30
CA VAL A 194 -10.88 9.07 2.46
C VAL A 194 -11.81 8.24 1.59
N GLU A 195 -12.82 7.65 2.23
CA GLU A 195 -13.86 6.89 1.57
C GLU A 195 -14.90 7.83 0.94
N THR A 196 -15.07 7.78 -0.37
CA THR A 196 -16.12 8.46 -1.11
C THR A 196 -17.04 7.45 -1.80
N ASN A 197 -18.35 7.74 -1.83
CA ASN A 197 -19.29 6.94 -2.59
C ASN A 197 -19.31 7.44 -4.04
N ALA A 198 -18.65 6.71 -4.94
CA ALA A 198 -18.71 7.01 -6.36
C ALA A 198 -19.94 6.32 -6.97
N PRO A 199 -20.85 7.06 -7.66
CA PRO A 199 -21.95 6.43 -8.37
C PRO A 199 -21.37 5.52 -9.47
N VAL A 200 -21.88 4.30 -9.56
CA VAL A 200 -21.49 3.32 -10.57
C VAL A 200 -22.71 2.83 -11.32
N GLY A 201 -22.59 2.79 -12.65
CA GLY A 201 -23.69 2.38 -13.52
C GLY A 201 -24.76 3.46 -13.68
N TYR A 202 -25.96 3.03 -14.07
CA TYR A 202 -27.08 3.92 -14.33
C TYR A 202 -27.83 4.24 -13.02
N GLY A 203 -28.23 5.51 -12.85
CA GLY A 203 -29.14 5.95 -11.80
C GLY A 203 -30.54 6.17 -12.36
N GLU A 204 -31.56 5.85 -11.58
CA GLU A 204 -32.95 6.12 -11.90
C GLU A 204 -33.43 7.35 -11.11
N SER A 205 -34.10 8.28 -11.80
CA SER A 205 -34.79 9.39 -11.17
C SER A 205 -36.27 9.24 -11.50
N TYR A 206 -37.12 9.19 -10.47
CA TYR A 206 -38.56 9.19 -10.64
C TYR A 206 -39.14 10.50 -10.10
N ASP A 207 -40.08 11.06 -10.87
CA ASP A 207 -40.79 12.28 -10.54
C ASP A 207 -42.28 11.97 -10.67
N THR A 208 -42.91 11.67 -9.53
CA THR A 208 -44.30 11.26 -9.46
C THR A 208 -45.13 12.47 -9.05
N THR A 209 -45.99 12.93 -9.95
CA THR A 209 -46.98 13.96 -9.64
C THR A 209 -48.34 13.30 -9.49
N THR A 210 -48.84 13.22 -8.26
CA THR A 210 -50.18 12.70 -7.97
C THR A 210 -51.13 13.89 -7.83
N THR A 211 -52.12 13.98 -8.70
CA THR A 211 -53.16 15.00 -8.61
C THR A 211 -54.46 14.33 -8.18
N THR A 212 -54.95 14.71 -7.00
CA THR A 212 -56.26 14.28 -6.50
C THR A 212 -57.23 15.43 -6.68
N SER A 213 -58.21 15.28 -7.57
CA SER A 213 -59.31 16.22 -7.71
C SER A 213 -60.58 15.63 -7.11
N GLY A 214 -61.31 16.45 -6.36
CA GLY A 214 -62.60 16.10 -5.78
C GLY A 214 -63.64 17.16 -6.09
N ASP A 215 -64.78 16.72 -6.57
CA ASP A 215 -65.95 17.57 -6.79
C ASP A 215 -66.98 17.27 -5.71
N LEU A 216 -67.33 18.28 -4.92
CA LEU A 216 -68.45 18.20 -3.98
C LEU A 216 -69.67 18.85 -4.64
N GLY A 217 -70.63 18.00 -5.02
CA GLY A 217 -71.95 18.45 -5.47
C GLY A 217 -72.82 18.80 -4.27
N GLY A 218 -73.26 20.05 -4.18
CA GLY A 218 -74.15 20.52 -3.12
C GLY A 218 -75.42 21.12 -3.71
N GLN A 219 -76.57 20.77 -3.14
CA GLN A 219 -77.85 21.40 -3.46
C GLN A 219 -78.21 22.36 -2.33
N THR A 220 -78.18 23.66 -2.60
CA THR A 220 -78.64 24.66 -1.62
C THR A 220 -80.00 25.19 -2.05
N GLN A 221 -80.92 25.35 -1.08
CA GLN A 221 -82.30 25.78 -1.36
C GLN A 221 -82.40 27.20 -1.93
N LEU A 222 -81.32 28.00 -1.86
CA LEU A 222 -81.34 29.41 -2.27
C LEU A 222 -80.73 29.67 -3.66
N THR A 223 -79.81 28.83 -4.16
CA THR A 223 -79.08 29.10 -5.42
C THR A 223 -79.07 27.95 -6.44
N GLY A 224 -79.72 26.82 -6.16
CA GLY A 224 -79.79 25.68 -7.09
C GLY A 224 -78.54 24.77 -7.03
N PRO A 225 -78.37 23.84 -8.00
CA PRO A 225 -77.24 22.91 -7.99
C PRO A 225 -75.92 23.63 -8.28
N GLY A 226 -74.99 23.60 -7.33
CA GLY A 226 -73.63 24.12 -7.49
C GLY A 226 -72.59 23.00 -7.41
N ARG A 227 -71.53 23.10 -8.22
CA ARG A 227 -70.35 22.22 -8.13
C ARG A 227 -69.16 23.06 -7.68
N LEU A 228 -68.54 22.68 -6.56
CA LEU A 228 -67.27 23.25 -6.12
C LEU A 228 -66.21 22.16 -6.27
N GLY A 229 -65.33 22.34 -7.26
CA GLY A 229 -64.21 21.44 -7.53
C GLY A 229 -62.93 21.97 -6.88
N GLY A 230 -62.15 21.08 -6.28
CA GLY A 230 -60.82 21.38 -5.77
C GLY A 230 -59.83 20.29 -6.20
N SER A 231 -58.59 20.68 -6.53
CA SER A 231 -57.51 19.75 -6.84
C SER A 231 -56.30 19.98 -5.96
N VAL A 232 -55.75 18.90 -5.40
CA VAL A 232 -54.48 18.91 -4.67
C VAL A 232 -53.48 18.09 -5.46
N SER A 233 -52.36 18.71 -5.86
CA SER A 233 -51.25 18.01 -6.50
C SER A 233 -50.10 17.85 -5.51
N THR A 234 -49.65 16.62 -5.30
CA THR A 234 -48.43 16.29 -4.57
C THR A 234 -47.38 15.79 -5.55
N ARG A 235 -46.19 16.39 -5.50
CA ARG A 235 -45.04 15.99 -6.32
C ARG A 235 -43.98 15.35 -5.45
N GLU A 236 -43.61 14.13 -5.77
CA GLU A 236 -42.55 13.38 -5.11
C GLU A 236 -41.41 13.14 -6.12
N ARG A 237 -40.21 13.53 -5.74
CA ARG A 237 -39.00 13.26 -6.53
C ARG A 237 -38.10 12.35 -5.71
N GLY A 238 -37.76 11.20 -6.27
CA GLY A 238 -36.78 10.29 -5.70
C GLY A 238 -35.68 9.97 -6.69
N ASN A 239 -34.49 9.71 -6.16
CA ASN A 239 -33.36 9.19 -6.91
C ASN A 239 -32.95 7.82 -6.35
N SER A 240 -32.54 6.93 -7.24
CA SER A 240 -31.96 5.63 -6.89
C SER A 240 -30.68 5.46 -7.70
N SER A 241 -29.56 5.28 -7.02
CA SER A 241 -28.26 5.06 -7.67
C SER A 241 -27.47 3.99 -6.94
N THR A 242 -26.80 3.12 -7.68
CA THR A 242 -25.81 2.20 -7.12
C THR A 242 -24.50 2.95 -6.90
N THR A 243 -23.92 2.85 -5.71
CA THR A 243 -22.61 3.44 -5.41
C THR A 243 -21.58 2.35 -5.13
N ARG A 244 -20.32 2.63 -5.47
CA ARG A 244 -19.15 1.84 -5.06
C ARG A 244 -18.27 2.71 -4.18
N LYS A 245 -17.72 2.12 -3.13
CA LYS A 245 -16.68 2.76 -2.32
C LYS A 245 -15.46 3.04 -3.17
N HIS A 246 -15.07 4.30 -3.24
CA HIS A 246 -13.84 4.80 -3.81
C HIS A 246 -12.99 5.35 -2.66
N TYR A 247 -11.67 5.21 -2.76
CA TYR A 247 -10.76 5.63 -1.71
C TYR A 247 -9.72 6.56 -2.33
N ASP A 248 -9.70 7.80 -1.87
CA ASP A 248 -8.77 8.83 -2.31
C ASP A 248 -7.70 9.04 -1.25
N ASN A 249 -6.44 9.12 -1.70
CA ASN A 249 -5.32 9.44 -0.82
C ASN A 249 -5.27 10.94 -0.57
N ILE A 250 -5.33 11.34 0.70
CA ILE A 250 -5.18 12.74 1.12
C ILE A 250 -3.91 12.89 1.94
N SER A 251 -3.12 13.92 1.63
CA SER A 251 -1.91 14.29 2.35
C SER A 251 -2.19 15.53 3.18
N ASP A 252 -2.31 15.37 4.49
CA ASP A 252 -2.66 16.46 5.41
C ASP A 252 -1.48 16.82 6.30
N GLU A 253 -1.27 18.13 6.51
CA GLU A 253 -0.25 18.64 7.42
C GLU A 253 -0.58 18.26 8.86
N THR A 254 0.41 17.76 9.61
CA THR A 254 0.21 17.36 11.02
C THR A 254 0.33 18.54 11.98
N GLY A 255 0.81 19.68 11.50
CA GLY A 255 1.23 20.83 12.31
C GLY A 255 2.60 20.65 12.97
N GLN A 256 3.30 19.54 12.74
CA GLN A 256 4.68 19.38 13.21
C GLN A 256 5.68 19.90 12.18
N GLU A 257 6.68 20.62 12.67
CA GLU A 257 7.76 21.16 11.86
C GLU A 257 9.10 20.69 12.41
N ALA A 258 10.11 20.58 11.54
CA ALA A 258 11.45 20.17 11.93
C ALA A 258 12.54 20.86 11.10
N LEU A 259 13.69 21.07 11.71
CA LEU A 259 14.90 21.53 11.03
C LEU A 259 15.77 20.33 10.67
N GLY A 260 15.85 20.00 9.38
CA GLY A 260 16.73 18.97 8.85
C GLY A 260 18.10 19.54 8.48
N ARG A 261 19.20 18.91 8.91
CA ARG A 261 20.56 19.17 8.46
C ARG A 261 20.96 18.15 7.41
N LEU A 262 21.40 18.62 6.26
CA LEU A 262 21.93 17.77 5.19
C LEU A 262 23.44 17.55 5.37
N GLN A 263 23.97 16.46 4.81
CA GLN A 263 25.42 16.24 4.79
C GLN A 263 26.14 17.15 3.80
N GLY A 264 25.44 17.60 2.76
CA GLY A 264 25.94 18.51 1.74
C GLY A 264 24.77 19.13 0.97
N ALA A 265 25.09 20.05 0.05
CA ALA A 265 24.08 20.63 -0.82
C ALA A 265 23.60 19.56 -1.81
N ASP A 266 22.29 19.38 -1.91
CA ASP A 266 21.68 18.40 -2.81
C ASP A 266 20.71 19.10 -3.77
N PRO A 267 21.04 19.14 -5.08
CA PRO A 267 20.19 19.80 -6.07
C PRO A 267 18.89 19.04 -6.37
N PHE A 268 18.75 17.79 -5.93
CA PHE A 268 17.56 16.96 -6.19
C PHE A 268 16.50 17.05 -5.08
N LEU A 269 16.84 17.69 -3.97
CA LEU A 269 15.91 17.98 -2.89
C LEU A 269 15.19 19.30 -3.17
N GLU A 270 14.09 19.23 -3.91
CA GLU A 270 13.33 20.39 -4.35
C GLU A 270 12.42 20.92 -3.23
N ALA A 271 12.35 22.25 -3.11
CA ALA A 271 11.35 22.89 -2.26
C ALA A 271 9.92 22.59 -2.76
N ARG A 272 8.97 22.59 -1.83
CA ARG A 272 7.53 22.32 -2.02
C ARG A 272 7.18 20.92 -2.50
N ARG A 273 8.12 19.98 -2.45
CA ARG A 273 7.86 18.57 -2.70
C ARG A 273 7.81 17.74 -1.43
N ASP A 274 6.98 16.70 -1.47
CA ASP A 274 6.85 15.71 -0.41
C ASP A 274 7.91 14.62 -0.57
N TYR A 275 8.56 14.26 0.53
CA TYR A 275 9.50 13.16 0.61
C TYR A 275 9.27 12.34 1.88
N VAL A 276 9.69 11.08 1.86
CA VAL A 276 9.88 10.27 3.07
C VAL A 276 11.32 10.44 3.51
N PHE A 277 11.52 11.00 4.69
CA PHE A 277 12.83 11.23 5.29
C PHE A 277 13.12 10.19 6.35
N LEU A 278 14.31 9.61 6.27
CA LEU A 278 14.97 8.98 7.40
C LEU A 278 15.98 9.96 7.97
N ALA A 279 15.85 10.25 9.26
CA ALA A 279 16.76 11.15 9.93
C ALA A 279 17.16 10.63 11.31
N ARG A 280 18.26 11.15 11.85
CA ARG A 280 18.64 10.98 13.24
C ARG A 280 18.09 12.17 14.02
N PHE A 281 17.40 11.90 15.13
CA PHE A 281 16.87 12.94 15.98
C PHE A 281 17.97 13.52 16.88
N ASP A 282 18.29 14.80 16.75
CA ASP A 282 19.38 15.45 17.48
C ASP A 282 18.91 16.12 18.79
N GLY A 283 17.59 16.27 18.96
CA GLY A 283 16.96 16.94 20.10
C GLY A 283 16.01 18.04 19.65
N VAL A 284 15.57 18.85 20.61
CA VAL A 284 14.77 20.06 20.36
C VAL A 284 15.62 21.30 20.61
N ARG A 285 15.42 22.34 19.81
CA ARG A 285 16.01 23.67 20.00
C ARG A 285 14.91 24.69 20.25
N LEU A 286 15.16 25.65 21.12
CA LEU A 286 14.32 26.82 21.28
C LEU A 286 14.51 27.73 20.05
N THR A 287 13.42 28.18 19.45
CA THR A 287 13.46 29.27 18.46
C THR A 287 13.39 30.62 19.19
N SER A 288 13.93 31.65 18.54
CA SER A 288 14.39 32.92 19.15
C SER A 288 13.48 33.53 20.22
N GLY A 289 14.00 33.69 21.44
CA GLY A 289 13.47 34.59 22.48
C GLY A 289 13.24 33.98 23.85
N GLY A 290 13.10 32.65 23.94
CA GLY A 290 12.89 31.95 25.20
C GLY A 290 14.19 31.54 25.88
N THR A 291 14.25 31.68 27.20
CA THR A 291 15.29 31.03 28.02
C THR A 291 14.92 29.56 28.25
N ASP A 292 15.87 28.70 28.66
CA ASP A 292 15.59 27.27 28.94
C ASP A 292 14.46 27.06 29.98
N ASP A 293 14.18 28.09 30.80
CA ASP A 293 13.12 28.11 31.81
C ASP A 293 11.74 28.51 31.26
N ASP A 294 11.65 29.03 30.02
CA ASP A 294 10.38 29.33 29.37
C ASP A 294 9.77 28.06 28.79
N ALA A 295 8.90 27.40 29.58
CA ALA A 295 8.14 26.23 29.15
C ALA A 295 7.26 26.49 27.91
N GLU A 296 6.96 27.76 27.61
CA GLU A 296 6.07 28.21 26.53
C GLU A 296 6.82 28.63 25.26
N ALA A 297 8.16 28.64 25.29
CA ALA A 297 8.95 29.02 24.13
C ALA A 297 8.86 27.96 23.01
N PRO A 298 8.64 28.37 21.75
CA PRO A 298 8.49 27.44 20.64
C PRO A 298 9.73 26.57 20.45
N ARG A 299 9.55 25.25 20.57
CA ARG A 299 10.60 24.24 20.42
C ARG A 299 10.51 23.62 19.04
N ILE A 300 11.59 23.70 18.28
CA ILE A 300 11.71 23.03 16.98
C ILE A 300 12.64 21.81 17.08
N PRO A 301 12.18 20.61 16.68
CA PRO A 301 13.05 19.45 16.59
C PRO A 301 14.13 19.65 15.53
N VAL A 302 15.33 19.18 15.84
CA VAL A 302 16.49 19.20 14.94
C VAL A 302 16.80 17.78 14.54
N LEU A 303 16.98 17.58 13.23
CA LEU A 303 17.20 16.31 12.61
C LEU A 303 18.49 16.34 11.78
N THR A 304 19.26 15.26 11.80
CA THR A 304 20.32 15.03 10.80
C THR A 304 19.78 14.07 9.75
N ILE A 305 19.61 14.53 8.51
CA ILE A 305 19.04 13.74 7.42
C ILE A 305 20.05 12.67 7.00
N VAL A 306 19.56 11.43 6.94
CA VAL A 306 20.35 10.23 6.58
C VAL A 306 20.03 9.83 5.15
N SER A 307 18.75 9.77 4.80
CA SER A 307 18.28 9.53 3.44
C SER A 307 16.89 10.14 3.24
N TYR A 308 16.53 10.37 1.99
CA TYR A 308 15.19 10.80 1.60
C TYR A 308 14.78 10.13 0.29
N HIS A 309 13.48 9.90 0.13
CA HIS A 309 12.93 9.20 -1.02
C HIS A 309 11.58 9.80 -1.44
N SER A 310 11.37 10.00 -2.73
CA SER A 310 10.08 10.46 -3.26
C SER A 310 9.02 9.36 -3.08
N PRO A 311 7.86 9.65 -2.44
CA PRO A 311 6.80 8.68 -2.28
C PRO A 311 6.16 8.34 -3.64
N GLN A 312 5.80 7.08 -3.86
CA GLN A 312 5.07 6.70 -5.07
C GLN A 312 3.63 7.25 -5.06
N PRO A 313 3.15 7.77 -6.20
CA PRO A 313 1.83 8.41 -6.29
C PRO A 313 0.64 7.43 -6.24
N LEU A 314 0.87 6.11 -6.35
CA LEU A 314 -0.15 5.12 -6.69
C LEU A 314 -0.62 4.21 -5.55
N VAL A 315 -0.39 4.54 -4.27
CA VAL A 315 -0.71 3.61 -3.18
C VAL A 315 -1.94 4.04 -2.41
N VAL A 316 -3.09 3.48 -2.77
CA VAL A 316 -4.34 3.55 -1.98
C VAL A 316 -4.26 2.51 -0.87
N TYR A 317 -4.46 2.93 0.39
CA TYR A 317 -4.63 2.03 1.55
C TYR A 317 -6.10 1.73 1.80
#